data_AF-A0A957M9J6-F1
#
_entry.id   AF-A0A957M9J6-F1
#
_cell.length_a   1.000
_cell.length_b   1.000
_cell.length_c   1.000
_cell.angle_alpha   90.00
_cell.angle_beta   90.00
_cell.angle_gamma   90.00
#
_symmetry.space_group_name_H-M   'P 1'
#
loop_
_entity.id
_entity.type
_entity.pdbx_description
1 polymer ?
#
loop_
_entity_poly.entity_id
_entity_poly.type
_entity_poly.pdbx_seq_one_letter_code
_entity_poly.pdbx_strand_id
1 'polypeptide(L)' 'GDMGQIHQHLVLFNHVALGQEKIFLEYIPHLRDYFRFPAHVADGVYRPPQDPGSSSDLMD' A
#
# COMPACT_ATOMS: atom_id res chain seq x y z
N GLY A 1 -4.02 10.19 -4.17
CA GLY A 1 -3.24 10.69 -3.04
C GLY A 1 -2.40 9.56 -2.45
N ASP A 2 -1.61 9.90 -1.44
CA ASP A 2 -0.84 9.00 -0.54
C ASP A 2 -1.68 7.91 0.15
N MET A 3 -3.01 8.06 0.21
CA MET A 3 -3.99 7.08 0.69
C MET A 3 -3.63 5.62 0.35
N GLY A 4 -3.38 5.29 -0.92
CA GLY A 4 -3.06 3.91 -1.33
C GLY A 4 -1.71 3.40 -0.79
N GLN A 5 -0.77 4.31 -0.53
CA GLN A 5 0.54 3.99 0.02
C GLN A 5 0.45 3.63 1.50
N ILE A 6 -0.31 4.40 2.28
CA ILE A 6 -0.43 4.21 3.73
C ILE A 6 -1.46 3.11 4.05
N HIS A 7 -2.60 3.08 3.36
CA HIS A 7 -3.67 2.12 3.66
C HIS A 7 -3.26 0.66 3.48
N GLN A 8 -2.36 0.35 2.55
CA GLN A 8 -1.88 -1.03 2.38
C GLN A 8 -1.21 -1.56 3.65
N HIS A 9 -0.49 -0.71 4.41
CA HIS A 9 0.14 -1.11 5.67
C HIS A 9 -0.91 -1.40 6.74
N LEU A 10 -1.93 -0.54 6.86
CA LEU A 10 -2.99 -0.69 7.87
C LEU A 10 -3.85 -1.93 7.59
N VAL A 11 -4.28 -2.14 6.35
CA VAL A 11 -5.08 -3.31 5.96
C VAL A 11 -4.27 -4.60 6.12
N LEU A 12 -2.98 -4.59 5.75
CA LEU A 12 -2.10 -5.74 5.94
C LEU A 12 -1.93 -6.06 7.42
N PHE A 13 -1.68 -5.06 8.27
CA PHE A 13 -1.57 -5.25 9.72
C PHE A 13 -2.87 -5.81 10.31
N ASN A 14 -4.02 -5.23 9.96
CA ASN A 14 -5.31 -5.70 10.41
C ASN A 14 -5.56 -7.17 10.06
N HIS A 15 -5.21 -7.58 8.84
CA HIS A 15 -5.38 -8.96 8.41
C HIS A 15 -4.39 -9.92 9.11
N VAL A 16 -3.10 -9.57 9.14
CA VAL A 16 -2.03 -10.47 9.61
C VAL A 16 -1.94 -10.50 11.14
N ALA A 17 -1.97 -9.35 11.80
CA ALA A 17 -1.74 -9.23 13.23
C ALA A 17 -3.03 -9.36 14.05
N LEU A 18 -4.16 -8.88 13.52
CA LEU A 18 -5.45 -8.89 14.24
C LEU A 18 -6.42 -9.97 13.74
N GLY A 19 -6.06 -10.71 12.70
CA GLY A 19 -6.88 -11.79 12.14
C GLY A 19 -8.18 -11.29 11.48
N GLN A 20 -8.25 -10.02 11.10
CA GLN A 20 -9.42 -9.49 10.40
C GLN A 20 -9.54 -10.11 9.00
N GLU A 21 -10.77 -10.17 8.47
CA GLU A 21 -11.00 -10.67 7.11
C GLU A 21 -10.26 -9.84 6.06
N LYS A 22 -9.89 -10.49 4.95
CA LYS A 22 -9.32 -9.79 3.79
C LYS A 22 -10.41 -8.94 3.15
N ILE A 23 -10.25 -7.62 3.22
CA ILE A 23 -11.13 -6.66 2.57
C ILE A 23 -10.52 -6.18 1.26
N PHE A 24 -11.38 -5.75 0.32
CA PHE A 24 -10.93 -5.06 -0.88
C PHE A 24 -10.33 -3.70 -0.50
N LEU A 25 -9.18 -3.38 -1.11
CA LEU A 25 -8.53 -2.09 -1.00
C LEU A 25 -8.54 -1.40 -2.36
N GLU A 26 -9.02 -0.16 -2.41
CA GLU A 26 -9.11 0.64 -3.63
C GLU A 26 -7.72 0.96 -4.21
N TYR A 27 -7.59 0.76 -5.53
CA TYR A 27 -6.36 1.02 -6.27
C TYR A 27 -6.56 2.09 -7.35
N ILE A 28 -6.01 3.29 -7.12
CA ILE A 28 -6.00 4.41 -8.08
C ILE A 28 -4.54 4.87 -8.32
N PRO A 29 -3.87 4.39 -9.39
CA PRO A 29 -2.43 4.57 -9.57
C PRO A 29 -1.99 5.89 -10.21
N HIS A 30 -2.91 6.85 -10.41
CA HIS A 30 -2.65 8.14 -11.09
C HIS A 30 -1.47 8.99 -10.55
N LEU A 31 -0.97 8.71 -9.33
CA LEU A 31 0.14 9.42 -8.70
C LEU A 31 1.32 8.49 -8.38
N ARG A 32 1.28 7.24 -8.85
CA ARG A 32 2.27 6.20 -8.52
C ARG A 32 3.70 6.66 -8.79
N ASP A 33 3.91 7.32 -9.92
CA ASP A 33 5.23 7.69 -10.42
C ASP A 33 5.89 8.84 -9.63
N TYR A 34 5.18 9.45 -8.67
CA TYR A 34 5.72 10.49 -7.79
C TYR A 34 6.23 9.93 -6.45
N PHE A 35 5.98 8.66 -6.12
CA PHE A 35 6.39 8.07 -4.85
C PHE A 35 7.73 7.35 -4.98
N ARG A 36 8.59 7.50 -3.96
CA ARG A 36 9.86 6.79 -3.87
C ARG A 36 9.68 5.26 -3.74
N PHE A 37 8.64 4.84 -3.02
CA PHE A 37 8.31 3.44 -2.76
C PHE A 37 6.84 3.15 -3.10
N PRO A 38 6.47 3.11 -4.38
CA PRO A 38 5.07 2.99 -4.77
C PRO A 38 4.48 1.61 -4.45
N ALA A 39 3.22 1.59 -4.01
CA ALA A 39 2.42 0.39 -3.86
C ALA A 39 2.46 -0.47 -5.13
N HIS A 40 2.77 -1.75 -4.94
CA HIS A 40 2.87 -2.72 -6.03
C HIS A 40 1.66 -3.65 -6.01
N VAL A 41 0.79 -3.50 -7.00
CA VAL A 41 -0.36 -4.39 -7.22
C VAL A 41 -0.07 -5.30 -8.40
N ALA A 42 -0.13 -6.60 -8.17
CA ALA A 42 0.04 -7.64 -9.20
C ALA A 42 -0.97 -8.76 -8.96
N ASP A 43 -1.54 -9.30 -10.03
CA ASP A 43 -2.56 -10.36 -9.98
C ASP A 43 -3.79 -9.98 -9.12
N GLY A 44 -4.13 -8.69 -9.09
CA GLY A 44 -5.24 -8.17 -8.29
C GLY A 44 -4.96 -8.07 -6.79
N VAL A 45 -3.71 -8.23 -6.35
CA VAL A 45 -3.32 -8.23 -4.92
C VAL A 45 -2.21 -7.20 -4.66
N TYR A 46 -2.35 -6.46 -3.56
CA TYR A 46 -1.29 -5.62 -3.01
C TYR A 46 -0.14 -6.49 -2.48
N ARG A 47 1.07 -6.26 -2.98
CA ARG A 47 2.27 -6.91 -2.48
C ARG A 47 2.75 -6.19 -1.21
N PRO A 48 3.16 -6.92 -0.15
CA PRO A 48 3.65 -6.30 1.07
C PRO A 48 4.84 -5.36 0.81
N PRO A 49 4.82 -4.12 1.33
CA PRO A 49 5.98 -3.23 1.30
C PRO A 49 7.21 -3.88 1.94
N GLN A 50 8.39 -3.67 1.35
CA GLN A 50 9.66 -4.22 1.86
C GLN A 50 10.57 -3.13 2.43
N ASP A 51 10.42 -1.90 1.96
CA ASP A 51 11.17 -0.74 2.46
C ASP A 51 10.58 -0.21 3.77
N PRO A 52 11.43 0.32 4.68
CA PRO A 52 10.95 0.91 5.92
C PRO A 52 10.16 2.19 5.69
N GLY A 53 9.23 2.49 6.60
CA GLY A 53 8.39 3.69 6.56
C GLY A 53 6.97 3.43 6.11
N SER A 54 6.26 4.49 5.71
CA SER A 54 4.84 4.47 5.34
C SER A 54 4.59 4.52 3.82
N SER A 55 5.65 4.36 3.01
CA SER A 55 5.58 4.42 1.53
C SER A 55 5.06 5.76 0.97
N SER A 56 5.01 6.81 1.80
CA SER A 56 4.46 8.12 1.46
C SER A 56 5.52 9.14 1.02
N ASP A 57 6.79 8.76 1.00
CA ASP A 57 7.89 9.62 0.53
C ASP A 57 7.74 9.88 -0.98
N LEU A 58 7.90 11.14 -1.37
CA LEU A 58 7.90 11.55 -2.77
C LEU A 58 9.32 11.50 -3.35
N MET A 59 9.42 11.38 -4.67
CA MET A 59 10.68 11.62 -5.38
C MET A 59 11.05 13.10 -5.29
N ASP A 60 12.36 13.39 -5.30
CA ASP A 60 12.90 14.76 -5.34
C ASP A 60 12.58 15.46 -6.67
#